data_AF-A0A9D5DZ10-F1
#
_entry.id   AF-A0A9D5DZ10-F1
#
_cell.length_a   1.000
_cell.length_b   1.000
_cell.length_c   1.000
_cell.angle_alpha   90.00
_cell.angle_beta   90.00
_cell.angle_gamma   90.00
#
_symmetry.space_group_name_H-M   'P 1'
#
loop_
_entity.id
_entity.type
_entity.pdbx_description
1 polymer ?
#
loop_
_entity_poly.entity_id
_entity_poly.type
_entity_poly.pdbx_seq_one_letter_code
_entity_poly.pdbx_strand_id
1 'polypeptide(L)'
;ITPERIGGGYLQTMYRTTNEHGNWTPYLKWQKFDGAERFTTNAPYSRLNEKELGVEWQPWPELELTVAYADMHRTNLGIVSTAISGNSQVKADMVRVQLQWNY
;
A
#
# COMPACT_ATOMS: atom_id res chain seq x y z
N ILE A 1 -28.77 -8.11 -15.62
CA ILE A 1 -27.74 -7.86 -14.59
C ILE A 1 -26.46 -7.56 -15.34
N THR A 2 -26.03 -6.30 -15.41
CA THR A 2 -24.80 -5.92 -16.14
C THR A 2 -23.60 -6.26 -15.24
N PRO A 3 -22.60 -7.01 -15.72
CA PRO A 3 -21.47 -7.40 -14.88
C PRO A 3 -20.62 -6.16 -14.59
N GLU A 4 -20.65 -5.69 -13.33
CA GLU A 4 -19.74 -4.65 -12.87
C GLU A 4 -18.32 -5.23 -12.82
N ARG A 5 -17.40 -4.65 -13.61
CA ARG A 5 -16.03 -5.12 -13.74
C ARG A 5 -15.26 -4.74 -12.48
N ILE A 6 -14.91 -5.74 -11.67
CA ILE A 6 -13.89 -5.61 -10.64
C ILE A 6 -12.55 -5.51 -11.37
N GLY A 7 -11.81 -4.44 -11.11
CA GLY A 7 -10.58 -4.10 -11.81
C GLY A 7 -9.54 -3.63 -10.82
N GLY A 8 -8.40 -4.30 -10.77
CA GLY A 8 -7.27 -3.90 -9.94
C GLY A 8 -5.98 -4.05 -10.71
N GLY A 9 -4.97 -3.29 -10.30
CA GLY A 9 -3.64 -3.35 -10.87
C GLY A 9 -2.61 -2.77 -9.92
N TYR A 10 -1.36 -3.18 -10.10
CA TYR A 10 -0.23 -2.59 -9.38
C TYR A 10 0.92 -2.33 -10.34
N LEU A 11 1.72 -1.34 -9.99
CA LEU A 11 2.99 -1.02 -10.61
C LEU A 11 4.03 -0.97 -9.50
N GLN A 12 5.14 -1.65 -9.70
CA GLN A 12 6.28 -1.58 -8.78
C GLN A 12 7.55 -1.37 -9.60
N THR A 13 8.32 -0.38 -9.20
CA THR A 13 9.65 -0.10 -9.76
C THR A 13 10.66 -0.17 -8.64
N MET A 14 11.82 -0.72 -8.95
CA MET A 14 12.93 -0.84 -8.02
C MET A 14 14.22 -0.61 -8.80
N TYR A 15 15.18 0.01 -8.13
CA TYR A 15 16.51 0.21 -8.68
C TYR A 15 17.53 -0.22 -7.63
N ARG A 16 18.55 -0.95 -8.06
CA ARG A 16 19.64 -1.39 -7.18
C ARG A 16 20.93 -0.70 -7.60
N THR A 17 21.63 -0.13 -6.62
CA THR A 17 22.96 0.46 -6.78
C THR A 17 23.89 -0.01 -5.68
N THR A 18 25.17 -0.18 -6.02
CA THR A 18 26.20 -0.71 -5.11
C THR A 18 27.35 0.29 -5.06
N ASN A 19 27.66 0.75 -3.85
CA ASN A 19 28.76 1.68 -3.58
C ASN A 19 29.63 1.15 -2.42
N GLU A 20 30.68 1.90 -2.06
CA GLU A 20 31.57 1.56 -0.92
C GLU A 20 30.83 1.47 0.43
N HIS A 21 29.64 2.06 0.53
CA HIS A 21 28.79 2.03 1.73
C HIS A 21 27.71 0.92 1.70
N GLY A 22 27.84 -0.05 0.79
CA GLY A 22 26.90 -1.17 0.64
C GLY A 22 25.91 -1.00 -0.50
N ASN A 23 24.89 -1.87 -0.49
CA ASN A 23 23.85 -1.89 -1.51
C ASN A 23 22.66 -1.03 -1.09
N TRP A 24 22.16 -0.23 -2.03
CA TRP A 24 20.96 0.57 -1.87
C TRP A 24 19.92 0.11 -2.89
N THR A 25 18.71 -0.18 -2.42
CA THR A 25 17.58 -0.58 -3.26
C THR A 25 16.37 0.32 -2.99
N PRO A 26 16.31 1.54 -3.55
CA PRO A 26 15.08 2.32 -3.56
C PRO A 26 14.00 1.63 -4.40
N TYR A 27 12.76 1.70 -3.93
CA TYR A 27 11.60 1.17 -4.62
C TYR A 27 10.37 2.08 -4.47
N LEU A 28 9.51 2.04 -5.48
CA LEU A 28 8.21 2.68 -5.49
C LEU A 28 7.17 1.64 -5.89
N LYS A 29 6.10 1.55 -5.11
CA LYS A 29 4.95 0.69 -5.38
C LYS A 29 3.70 1.53 -5.40
N TRP A 30 2.90 1.38 -6.44
CA TRP A 30 1.58 1.97 -6.55
C TRP A 30 0.58 0.86 -6.84
N GLN A 31 -0.43 0.71 -5.99
CA GLN A 31 -1.49 -0.26 -6.17
C GLN A 31 -2.85 0.42 -6.12
N LYS A 32 -3.69 0.05 -7.08
CA LYS A 32 -5.07 0.52 -7.18
C LYS A 32 -5.99 -0.69 -7.26
N PHE A 33 -6.97 -0.72 -6.38
CA PHE A 33 -8.01 -1.73 -6.36
C PHE A 33 -9.38 -1.06 -6.40
N ASP A 34 -10.16 -1.36 -7.42
CA ASP A 34 -11.55 -0.96 -7.58
C ASP A 34 -12.43 -2.23 -7.60
N GLY A 35 -13.09 -2.56 -6.48
CA GLY A 35 -13.92 -3.76 -6.40
C GLY A 35 -14.94 -3.77 -5.26
N ALA A 36 -16.17 -4.20 -5.56
CA ALA A 36 -17.18 -4.57 -4.57
C ALA A 36 -16.97 -6.03 -4.13
N GLU A 37 -16.91 -6.26 -2.82
CA GLU A 37 -16.68 -7.58 -2.23
C GLU A 37 -17.91 -8.49 -2.48
N ARG A 38 -17.82 -9.44 -3.42
CA ARG A 38 -18.98 -10.26 -3.88
C ARG A 38 -19.60 -11.21 -2.84
N PHE A 39 -19.10 -11.23 -1.60
CA PHE A 39 -19.51 -12.21 -0.57
C PHE A 39 -20.31 -11.62 0.59
N THR A 40 -20.61 -10.32 0.59
CA THR A 40 -21.37 -9.65 1.66
C THR A 40 -22.65 -9.00 1.13
N THR A 41 -23.79 -9.31 1.74
CA THR A 41 -25.06 -8.58 1.51
C THR A 41 -24.84 -7.12 1.92
N ASN A 42 -25.10 -6.16 1.02
CA ASN A 42 -24.71 -4.73 1.08
C ASN A 42 -23.25 -4.36 0.75
N ALA A 43 -22.49 -5.18 0.02
CA ALA A 43 -21.10 -4.92 -0.39
C ALA A 43 -20.82 -3.45 -0.84
N PRO A 44 -20.25 -2.60 0.04
CA PRO A 44 -19.94 -1.22 -0.32
C PRO A 44 -18.75 -1.21 -1.28
N TYR A 45 -18.83 -0.40 -2.33
CA TYR A 45 -17.76 -0.22 -3.31
C TYR A 45 -16.49 0.29 -2.62
N SER A 46 -15.47 -0.55 -2.46
CA SER A 46 -14.21 -0.18 -1.83
C SER A 46 -13.20 0.21 -2.91
N ARG A 47 -12.89 1.50 -2.95
CA ARG A 47 -11.78 2.03 -3.75
C ARG A 47 -10.57 2.19 -2.85
N LEU A 48 -9.55 1.38 -3.10
CA LEU A 48 -8.29 1.36 -2.37
C LEU A 48 -7.19 1.84 -3.32
N ASN A 49 -6.52 2.92 -2.92
CA ASN A 49 -5.39 3.49 -3.64
C ASN A 49 -4.24 3.65 -2.66
N GLU A 50 -3.19 2.88 -2.83
CA GLU A 50 -2.06 2.85 -1.90
C GLU A 50 -0.77 3.07 -2.69
N LYS A 51 0.04 4.04 -2.25
CA LYS A 51 1.36 4.31 -2.78
C LYS A 51 2.37 4.10 -1.65
N GLU A 52 3.42 3.34 -1.92
CA GLU A 52 4.51 3.07 -0.99
C GLU A 52 5.82 3.46 -1.66
N LEU A 53 6.62 4.26 -0.97
CA LEU A 53 7.98 4.60 -1.36
C LEU A 53 8.89 4.06 -0.25
N GLY A 54 9.89 3.28 -0.62
CA GLY A 54 10.85 2.78 0.37
C GLY A 54 12.27 2.71 -0.17
N VAL A 55 13.20 2.53 0.76
CA VAL A 55 14.59 2.29 0.48
C VAL A 55 15.09 1.18 1.39
N GLU A 56 15.77 0.23 0.78
CA GLU A 56 16.48 -0.84 1.47
C GLU A 56 17.97 -0.53 1.41
N TRP A 57 18.67 -0.66 2.52
CA TRP A 57 20.10 -0.47 2.66
C TRP A 57 20.73 -1.70 3.28
N GLN A 58 21.70 -2.29 2.58
CA GLN A 58 22.46 -3.44 3.02
C GLN A 58 23.94 -3.06 3.08
N PRO A 59 24.45 -2.56 4.22
CA PRO A 59 25.88 -2.26 4.39
C PRO A 59 26.76 -3.51 4.30
N TRP A 60 26.22 -4.64 4.75
CA TRP A 60 26.84 -5.95 4.68
C TRP A 60 25.80 -6.98 4.20
N PRO A 61 26.23 -8.11 3.60
CA PRO A 61 25.31 -9.18 3.20
C PRO A 61 24.42 -9.71 4.35
N GLU A 62 24.88 -9.57 5.58
CA GLU A 62 24.20 -10.04 6.79
C GLU A 62 23.20 -9.04 7.36
N LEU A 63 23.31 -7.74 7.04
CA LEU A 63 22.49 -6.69 7.64
C LEU A 63 21.67 -5.97 6.58
N GLU A 64 20.36 -5.93 6.76
CA GLU A 64 19.43 -5.18 5.92
C GLU A 64 18.58 -4.22 6.76
N LEU A 65 18.57 -2.95 6.37
CA LEU A 65 17.72 -1.92 6.92
C LEU A 65 16.75 -1.43 5.85
N THR A 66 15.45 -1.48 6.14
CA THR A 66 14.40 -1.04 5.22
C THR A 66 13.57 0.05 5.85
N VAL A 67 13.43 1.16 5.15
CA VAL A 67 12.58 2.29 5.54
C VAL A 67 11.58 2.54 4.43
N ALA A 68 10.29 2.60 4.77
CA ALA A 68 9.22 2.84 3.81
C ALA A 68 8.18 3.80 4.35
N TYR A 69 7.63 4.62 3.46
CA TYR A 69 6.48 5.48 3.70
C TYR A 69 5.35 5.03 2.77
N ALA A 70 4.19 4.74 3.35
CA ALA A 70 3.00 4.38 2.62
C ALA A 70 1.89 5.40 2.90
N ASP A 71 1.23 5.86 1.84
CA ASP A 71 0.05 6.72 1.89
C ASP A 71 -1.11 5.92 1.31
N MET A 72 -2.11 5.70 2.14
CA MET A 72 -3.21 4.79 1.93
C MET A 72 -4.51 5.57 1.94
N HIS A 73 -5.20 5.58 0.80
CA HIS A 73 -6.53 6.17 0.68
C HIS A 73 -7.57 5.05 0.59
N ARG A 74 -8.43 4.96 1.61
CA ARG A 74 -9.55 4.02 1.63
C ARG A 74 -10.88 4.79 1.69
N THR A 75 -11.78 4.50 0.76
CA THR A 75 -13.15 5.04 0.81
C THR A 75 -13.99 4.13 1.69
N ASN A 76 -14.40 4.60 2.88
CA ASN A 76 -15.41 3.90 3.68
C ASN A 76 -16.79 4.46 3.28
N LEU A 77 -17.59 3.68 2.54
CA LEU A 77 -19.01 4.00 2.42
C LEU A 77 -19.70 3.40 3.63
N GLY A 78 -19.96 4.25 4.62
CA GLY A 78 -20.46 3.87 5.93
C GLY A 78 -21.68 2.95 5.85
N ILE A 79 -21.51 1.72 6.36
CA ILE A 79 -22.63 0.89 6.82
C ILE A 79 -22.64 0.92 8.35
N VAL A 80 -22.56 2.11 8.96
CA VAL A 80 -23.02 2.32 10.34
C VAL A 80 -23.50 3.77 10.44
N SER A 81 -24.78 3.91 10.79
CA SER A 81 -25.45 5.13 11.25
C SER A 81 -25.98 6.10 10.19
N THR A 82 -27.22 5.84 9.81
CA THR A 82 -28.26 6.82 9.44
C THR A 82 -28.38 7.89 10.55
N ALA A 83 -27.45 8.85 10.63
CA ALA A 83 -27.61 10.05 11.46
C ALA A 83 -26.66 11.22 11.14
N ILE A 84 -25.51 11.02 10.50
CA ILE A 84 -24.55 12.12 10.32
C ILE A 84 -23.99 12.09 8.90
N SER A 85 -24.27 13.17 8.15
CA SER A 85 -23.69 13.42 6.84
C SER A 85 -22.16 13.33 6.89
N GLY A 86 -21.56 12.43 6.13
CA GLY A 86 -20.11 12.41 6.03
C GLY A 86 -19.58 11.25 5.23
N ASN A 87 -19.35 11.47 3.93
CA ASN A 87 -18.42 10.69 3.12
C ASN A 87 -17.03 10.73 3.78
N SER A 88 -16.79 9.84 4.74
CA SER A 88 -15.53 9.82 5.48
C SER A 88 -14.52 8.98 4.70
N GLN A 89 -13.79 9.64 3.79
CA GLN A 89 -12.58 9.08 3.22
C GLN A 89 -11.54 8.97 4.34
N VAL A 90 -11.09 7.75 4.63
CA VAL A 90 -10.05 7.53 5.64
C VAL A 90 -8.72 7.55 4.90
N LYS A 91 -7.99 8.65 5.11
CA LYS A 91 -6.57 8.77 4.73
C LYS A 91 -5.74 8.22 5.89
N ALA A 92 -4.94 7.20 5.62
CA ALA A 92 -4.00 6.65 6.58
C ALA A 92 -2.59 6.76 6.00
N ASP A 93 -1.68 7.34 6.76
CA ASP A 93 -0.27 7.43 6.41
C ASP A 93 0.51 6.50 7.36
N MET A 94 1.42 5.70 6.84
CA MET A 94 2.20 4.70 7.58
C MET A 94 3.69 4.86 7.28
N VAL A 95 4.50 4.88 8.34
CA VAL A 95 5.96 4.73 8.23
C VAL A 95 6.35 3.36 8.75
N ARG A 96 7.11 2.61 7.96
CA ARG A 96 7.67 1.31 8.34
C ARG A 96 9.18 1.42 8.40
N VAL A 97 9.76 0.94 9.50
CA VAL A 97 11.19 0.74 9.64
C VAL A 97 11.39 -0.72 10.03
N GLN A 98 12.27 -1.42 9.32
CA GLN A 98 12.55 -2.83 9.53
C GLN A 98 14.07 -3.05 9.50
N LEU A 99 14.58 -3.82 10.45
CA LEU A 99 15.96 -4.29 10.48
C LEU A 99 15.94 -5.81 10.42
N GLN A 100 16.67 -6.39 9.48
CA GLN A 100 16.84 -7.83 9.33
C GLN A 100 18.32 -8.19 9.44
N TRP A 101 18.62 -9.20 10.25
CA TRP A 101 19.96 -9.76 10.41
C TRP A 101 19.93 -11.22 9.96
N ASN A 102 20.79 -11.58 9.00
CA ASN A 102 20.99 -12.94 8.51
C ASN A 102 22.27 -13.53 9.12
N TYR A 103 22.19 -14.73 9.70
CA TYR A 103 23.29 -15.47 10.34
C TYR A 103 23.38 -16.88 9.74
#